data_AF-A0A523XTU0-F1
#
_entry.id   AF-A0A523XTU0-F1
#
_cell.length_a   1.000
_cell.length_b   1.000
_cell.length_c   1.000
_cell.angle_alpha   90.00
_cell.angle_beta   90.00
_cell.angle_gamma   90.00
#
_symmetry.space_group_name_H-M   'P 1'
#
loop_
_entity.id
_entity.type
_entity.pdbx_description
1 polymer ?
#
loop_
_entity_poly.entity_id
_entity_poly.type
_entity_poly.pdbx_seq_one_letter_code
_entity_poly.pdbx_strand_id
1 'polypeptide(L)'
;MLPRNYVPPVVSILPRLARVEPRMEELCKKENKRVANVFEDLVGIAFEMLGYEVLKLGQGRGRRPDGIAFSRQDRYAIIYDAKSTKHEYELKWHSRQFVDYIQREKPMLMRQGMGLVFFAVVSGDFVEHQEREIKRIKRDSGVNALILLPADSLLLLIRKRLQDPYFSLGREGLLELLMDSGVLSRELIEDFFSK
;
A
#
# COMPACT_ATOMS: atom_id res chain seq x y z
N MET A 1 -24.14 -6.50 14.51
CA MET A 1 -22.69 -6.32 14.75
C MET A 1 -21.93 -7.33 13.91
N LEU A 2 -20.93 -6.90 13.15
CA LEU A 2 -20.02 -7.84 12.47
C LEU A 2 -19.18 -8.58 13.52
N PRO A 3 -18.78 -9.86 13.27
CA PRO A 3 -17.84 -10.55 14.12
C PRO A 3 -16.58 -9.72 14.36
N ARG A 4 -16.01 -9.76 15.57
CA ARG A 4 -14.75 -9.03 15.91
C ARG A 4 -13.55 -9.39 15.00
N ASN A 5 -13.64 -10.50 14.27
CA ASN A 5 -12.61 -10.97 13.34
C ASN A 5 -13.06 -10.95 11.86
N TYR A 6 -14.13 -10.23 11.53
CA TYR A 6 -14.59 -10.18 10.15
C TYR A 6 -13.58 -9.46 9.24
N VAL A 7 -13.17 -10.15 8.18
CA VAL A 7 -12.39 -9.63 7.07
C VAL A 7 -13.16 -10.01 5.81
N PRO A 8 -13.49 -9.06 4.92
CA PRO A 8 -14.19 -9.39 3.70
C PRO A 8 -13.45 -10.45 2.88
N PRO A 9 -14.11 -11.51 2.41
CA PRO A 9 -13.45 -12.63 1.74
C PRO A 9 -12.55 -12.21 0.57
N VAL A 10 -12.97 -11.18 -0.17
CA VAL A 10 -12.25 -10.65 -1.35
C VAL A 10 -10.82 -10.22 -1.05
N VAL A 11 -10.53 -9.68 0.15
CA VAL A 11 -9.19 -9.23 0.55
C VAL A 11 -8.52 -10.15 1.58
N SER A 12 -9.25 -11.14 2.11
CA SER A 12 -8.75 -12.05 3.15
C SER A 12 -7.50 -12.86 2.74
N ILE A 13 -7.28 -13.03 1.44
CA ILE A 13 -6.15 -13.77 0.87
C ILE A 13 -4.93 -12.89 0.56
N LEU A 14 -5.00 -11.57 0.79
CA LEU A 14 -3.90 -10.63 0.50
C LEU A 14 -2.55 -11.09 1.06
N PRO A 15 -2.41 -11.46 2.35
CA PRO A 15 -1.11 -11.88 2.88
C PRO A 15 -0.54 -13.12 2.19
N ARG A 16 -1.41 -14.07 1.81
CA ARG A 16 -1.00 -15.31 1.15
C ARG A 16 -0.53 -15.08 -0.28
N LEU A 17 -1.18 -14.15 -0.99
CA LEU A 17 -0.77 -13.71 -2.32
C LEU A 17 0.55 -12.94 -2.25
N ALA A 18 0.70 -12.06 -1.27
CA ALA A 18 1.90 -11.26 -1.07
C ALA A 18 3.14 -12.14 -0.84
N ARG A 19 2.99 -13.23 -0.09
CA ARG A 19 4.05 -14.23 0.17
C ARG A 19 4.19 -15.31 -0.90
N VAL A 20 3.36 -15.27 -1.95
CA VAL A 20 3.37 -16.25 -3.04
C VAL A 20 3.26 -17.68 -2.49
N GLU A 21 2.30 -17.92 -1.58
CA GLU A 21 2.10 -19.24 -1.00
C GLU A 21 1.78 -20.29 -2.10
N PRO A 22 2.25 -21.54 -1.99
CA PRO A 22 2.10 -22.55 -3.04
C PRO A 22 0.64 -22.74 -3.50
N ARG A 23 -0.31 -22.73 -2.55
CA ARG A 23 -1.74 -22.84 -2.86
C ARG A 23 -2.24 -21.66 -3.71
N MET A 24 -1.73 -20.45 -3.50
CA MET A 24 -2.11 -19.29 -4.29
C MET A 24 -1.52 -19.36 -5.71
N GLU A 25 -0.28 -19.84 -5.85
CA GLU A 25 0.33 -20.10 -7.16
C GLU A 25 -0.52 -21.10 -7.97
N GLU A 26 -0.93 -22.21 -7.36
CA GLU A 26 -1.77 -23.22 -7.99
C GLU A 26 -3.13 -22.66 -8.43
N LEU A 27 -3.81 -21.92 -7.55
CA LEU A 27 -5.10 -21.31 -7.85
C LEU A 27 -4.99 -20.29 -8.98
N CYS A 28 -4.00 -19.40 -8.94
CA CYS A 28 -3.81 -18.41 -10.00
C CYS A 28 -3.48 -19.07 -11.34
N LYS A 29 -2.64 -20.11 -11.33
CA LYS A 29 -2.30 -20.88 -12.54
C LYS A 29 -3.51 -21.55 -13.17
N LYS A 30 -4.42 -22.12 -12.36
CA LYS A 30 -5.69 -22.71 -12.85
C LYS A 30 -6.57 -21.69 -13.57
N GLU A 31 -6.55 -20.44 -13.10
CA GLU A 31 -7.29 -19.32 -13.69
C GLU A 31 -6.52 -18.57 -14.79
N ASN A 32 -5.37 -19.10 -15.24
CA ASN A 32 -4.47 -18.45 -16.21
C ASN A 32 -4.06 -17.01 -15.81
N LYS A 33 -3.87 -16.78 -14.51
CA LYS A 33 -3.43 -15.51 -13.92
C LYS A 33 -2.06 -15.66 -13.25
N ARG A 34 -1.35 -14.54 -13.12
CA ARG A 34 -0.13 -14.45 -12.30
C ARG A 34 -0.50 -13.97 -10.90
N VAL A 35 0.14 -14.52 -9.87
CA VAL A 35 -0.05 -14.11 -8.47
C VAL A 35 0.16 -12.60 -8.30
N ALA A 36 1.22 -12.05 -8.91
CA ALA A 36 1.51 -10.62 -8.88
C ALA A 36 0.33 -9.76 -9.36
N ASN A 37 -0.21 -10.06 -10.56
CA ASN A 37 -1.33 -9.31 -11.10
C ASN A 37 -2.58 -9.38 -10.20
N VAL A 38 -2.87 -10.56 -9.62
CA VAL A 38 -4.00 -10.72 -8.69
C VAL A 38 -3.75 -9.94 -7.41
N PHE A 39 -2.52 -9.94 -6.90
CA PHE A 39 -2.14 -9.19 -5.72
C PHE A 39 -2.26 -7.68 -5.95
N GLU A 40 -1.73 -7.17 -7.05
CA GLU A 40 -1.86 -5.77 -7.49
C GLU A 40 -3.34 -5.32 -7.52
N ASP A 41 -4.19 -6.14 -8.14
CA ASP A 41 -5.62 -5.86 -8.25
C ASP A 41 -6.31 -5.78 -6.88
N LEU A 42 -5.99 -6.71 -5.97
CA LEU A 42 -6.57 -6.75 -4.63
C LEU A 42 -6.03 -5.66 -3.71
N VAL A 43 -4.78 -5.21 -3.89
CA VAL A 43 -4.24 -4.04 -3.17
C VAL A 43 -5.02 -2.78 -3.54
N GLY A 44 -5.36 -2.61 -4.82
CA GLY A 44 -6.25 -1.52 -5.25
C GLY A 44 -7.62 -1.58 -4.55
N ILE A 45 -8.26 -2.75 -4.55
CA ILE A 45 -9.55 -2.96 -3.85
C ILE A 45 -9.41 -2.70 -2.35
N ALA A 46 -8.31 -3.09 -1.72
CA ALA A 46 -8.04 -2.81 -0.32
C ALA A 46 -7.99 -1.30 -0.02
N PHE A 47 -7.35 -0.50 -0.86
CA PHE A 47 -7.38 0.96 -0.73
C PHE A 47 -8.80 1.53 -0.93
N GLU A 48 -9.57 1.03 -1.91
CA GLU A 48 -10.98 1.43 -2.06
C GLU A 48 -11.80 1.13 -0.80
N MET A 49 -11.60 -0.04 -0.19
CA MET A 49 -12.27 -0.45 1.04
C MET A 49 -11.88 0.41 2.26
N LEU A 50 -10.68 0.99 2.28
CA LEU A 50 -10.29 1.98 3.29
C LEU A 50 -11.00 3.32 3.10
N GLY A 51 -11.58 3.56 1.92
CA GLY A 51 -12.30 4.79 1.57
C GLY A 51 -11.57 5.69 0.58
N TYR A 52 -10.47 5.23 -0.02
CA TYR A 52 -9.78 6.00 -1.07
C TYR A 52 -10.49 5.89 -2.42
N GLU A 53 -10.42 6.95 -3.22
CA GLU A 53 -10.65 6.84 -4.67
C GLU A 53 -9.38 6.25 -5.31
N VAL A 54 -9.48 5.16 -6.07
CA VAL A 54 -8.31 4.49 -6.65
C VAL A 54 -8.27 4.61 -8.17
N LEU A 55 -7.13 5.05 -8.69
CA LEU A 55 -6.78 5.01 -10.11
C LEU A 55 -5.77 3.88 -10.34
N LYS A 56 -6.21 2.81 -11.01
CA LYS A 56 -5.30 1.74 -11.48
C LYS A 56 -4.53 2.21 -12.70
N LEU A 57 -3.21 2.04 -12.66
CA LEU A 57 -2.30 2.47 -13.72
C LEU A 57 -1.59 1.28 -14.38
N GLY A 58 -1.46 0.16 -13.66
CA GLY A 58 -0.94 -1.10 -14.20
C GLY A 58 -2.02 -1.89 -14.92
N GLN A 59 -2.04 -1.84 -16.26
CA GLN A 59 -2.18 -2.98 -17.20
C GLN A 59 -1.96 -2.45 -18.63
N GLY A 60 -0.76 -2.68 -19.19
CA GLY A 60 -0.46 -2.44 -20.62
C GLY A 60 0.35 -1.17 -20.93
N ARG A 61 1.67 -1.38 -21.15
CA ARG A 61 2.68 -0.43 -21.68
C ARG A 61 3.18 0.67 -20.72
N GLY A 62 4.31 0.39 -20.07
CA GLY A 62 5.18 1.41 -19.46
C GLY A 62 5.72 1.04 -18.08
N ARG A 63 6.77 1.76 -17.65
CA ARG A 63 7.25 1.76 -16.25
C ARG A 63 6.31 2.63 -15.41
N ARG A 64 5.11 2.13 -15.06
CA ARG A 64 4.12 2.83 -14.20
C ARG A 64 4.04 2.19 -12.81
N PRO A 65 3.70 2.94 -11.74
CA PRO A 65 3.25 2.32 -10.50
C PRO A 65 1.95 1.55 -10.75
N ASP A 66 1.56 0.68 -9.82
CA ASP A 66 0.36 -0.15 -9.99
C ASP A 66 -0.91 0.70 -9.86
N GLY A 67 -0.90 1.71 -9.01
CA GLY A 67 -1.97 2.70 -8.95
C GLY A 67 -1.69 3.88 -8.03
N ILE A 68 -2.72 4.72 -7.88
CA ILE A 68 -2.74 5.88 -7.01
C ILE A 68 -4.04 5.86 -6.21
N ALA A 69 -3.95 5.97 -4.90
CA ALA A 69 -5.07 6.13 -3.99
C ALA A 69 -5.19 7.59 -3.56
N PHE A 70 -6.37 8.21 -3.71
CA PHE A 70 -6.64 9.61 -3.43
C PHE A 70 -7.53 9.75 -2.21
N SER A 71 -7.11 10.57 -1.24
CA SER A 71 -8.06 11.22 -0.32
C SER A 71 -8.27 12.66 -0.78
N ARG A 72 -9.33 12.88 -1.55
CA ARG A 72 -9.65 14.21 -2.11
C ARG A 72 -10.00 15.22 -1.03
N GLN A 73 -10.74 14.78 0.00
CA GLN A 73 -11.17 15.62 1.11
C GLN A 73 -9.97 16.08 1.95
N ASP A 74 -9.04 15.16 2.25
CA ASP A 74 -7.84 15.46 3.04
C ASP A 74 -6.68 16.01 2.18
N ARG A 75 -6.88 16.08 0.86
CA ARG A 75 -5.93 16.61 -0.14
C ARG A 75 -4.57 15.91 -0.12
N TYR A 76 -4.57 14.58 -0.09
CA TYR A 76 -3.34 13.81 -0.30
C TYR A 76 -3.56 12.60 -1.21
N ALA A 77 -2.45 12.10 -1.75
CA ALA A 77 -2.43 10.89 -2.56
C ALA A 77 -1.32 9.94 -2.12
N ILE A 78 -1.57 8.65 -2.28
CA ILE A 78 -0.60 7.57 -2.10
C ILE A 78 -0.38 6.94 -3.47
N ILE A 79 0.81 7.14 -4.03
CA ILE A 79 1.26 6.33 -5.16
C ILE A 79 1.65 4.98 -4.58
N TYR A 80 1.14 3.87 -5.11
CA TYR A 80 1.44 2.56 -4.55
C TYR A 80 1.95 1.56 -5.59
N ASP A 81 2.73 0.62 -5.10
CA ASP A 81 3.27 -0.49 -5.86
C ASP A 81 3.24 -1.77 -5.00
N ALA A 82 2.69 -2.85 -5.54
CA ALA A 82 2.47 -4.12 -4.89
C ALA A 82 3.53 -5.13 -5.35
N LYS A 83 4.23 -5.74 -4.39
CA LYS A 83 5.31 -6.70 -4.63
C LYS A 83 4.97 -8.02 -3.97
N SER A 84 4.70 -9.04 -4.78
CA SER A 84 4.54 -10.41 -4.31
C SER A 84 5.88 -11.16 -4.41
N THR A 85 6.38 -11.71 -3.31
CA THR A 85 7.67 -12.42 -3.24
C THR A 85 7.62 -13.54 -2.20
N LYS A 86 8.37 -14.62 -2.43
CA LYS A 86 8.51 -15.75 -1.48
C LYS A 86 9.39 -15.42 -0.26
N HIS A 87 10.16 -14.34 -0.36
CA HIS A 87 11.07 -13.87 0.67
C HIS A 87 10.78 -12.42 1.01
N GLU A 88 11.32 -11.96 2.13
CA GLU A 88 11.26 -10.55 2.53
C GLU A 88 11.67 -9.61 1.39
N TYR A 89 10.90 -8.54 1.22
CA TYR A 89 11.14 -7.58 0.16
C TYR A 89 12.17 -6.53 0.57
N GLU A 90 13.08 -6.24 -0.36
CA GLU A 90 14.12 -5.24 -0.19
C GLU A 90 13.99 -4.13 -1.26
N LEU A 91 13.94 -2.88 -0.81
CA LEU A 91 13.75 -1.71 -1.67
C LEU A 91 14.86 -1.55 -2.71
N LYS A 92 16.10 -1.99 -2.42
CA LYS A 92 17.26 -1.73 -3.28
C LYS A 92 17.04 -2.19 -4.71
N TRP A 93 16.31 -3.30 -4.90
CA TRP A 93 16.02 -3.92 -6.19
C TRP A 93 15.25 -2.99 -7.14
N HIS A 94 14.39 -2.12 -6.60
CA HIS A 94 13.49 -1.27 -7.39
C HIS A 94 13.59 0.22 -7.06
N SER A 95 14.52 0.61 -6.20
CA SER A 95 14.75 2.00 -5.76
C SER A 95 14.72 3.04 -6.89
N ARG A 96 15.47 2.83 -7.97
CA ARG A 96 15.48 3.74 -9.14
C ARG A 96 14.12 3.84 -9.81
N GLN A 97 13.43 2.71 -9.96
CA GLN A 97 12.10 2.67 -10.56
C GLN A 97 11.08 3.44 -9.71
N PHE A 98 11.15 3.32 -8.39
CA PHE A 98 10.28 4.07 -7.48
C PHE A 98 10.54 5.58 -7.55
N VAL A 99 11.80 6.01 -7.62
CA VAL A 99 12.14 7.42 -7.86
C VAL A 99 11.52 7.92 -9.17
N ASP A 100 11.68 7.18 -10.26
CA ASP A 100 11.11 7.54 -11.57
C ASP A 100 9.57 7.65 -11.51
N TYR A 101 8.92 6.77 -10.76
CA TYR A 101 7.45 6.79 -10.60
C TYR A 101 7.00 8.05 -9.88
N ILE A 102 7.60 8.33 -8.73
CA ILE A 102 7.23 9.48 -7.90
C ILE A 102 7.48 10.77 -8.67
N GLN A 103 8.65 10.92 -9.30
CA GLN A 103 9.00 12.14 -10.05
C GLN A 103 8.06 12.38 -11.23
N ARG A 104 7.53 11.31 -11.85
CA ARG A 104 6.57 11.43 -12.94
C ARG A 104 5.16 11.79 -12.47
N GLU A 105 4.64 11.11 -11.45
CA GLU A 105 3.24 11.27 -11.04
C GLU A 105 3.05 12.49 -10.12
N LYS A 106 3.99 12.77 -9.21
CA LYS A 106 3.86 13.83 -8.21
C LYS A 106 3.51 15.20 -8.80
N PRO A 107 4.16 15.71 -9.88
CA PRO A 107 3.81 17.02 -10.43
C PRO A 107 2.36 17.13 -10.90
N MET A 108 1.79 16.05 -11.45
CA MET A 108 0.38 16.01 -11.84
C MET A 108 -0.53 16.04 -10.60
N LEU A 109 -0.22 15.24 -9.58
CA LEU A 109 -0.98 15.19 -8.33
C LEU A 109 -1.01 16.56 -7.63
N MET A 110 0.13 17.25 -7.58
CA MET A 110 0.21 18.61 -7.03
C MET A 110 -0.69 19.59 -7.82
N ARG A 111 -0.70 19.52 -9.16
CA ARG A 111 -1.61 20.33 -9.99
C ARG A 111 -3.09 20.00 -9.78
N GLN A 112 -3.40 18.78 -9.37
CA GLN A 112 -4.76 18.35 -9.00
C GLN A 112 -5.14 18.75 -7.56
N GLY A 113 -4.30 19.53 -6.87
CA GLY A 113 -4.58 20.06 -5.54
C GLY A 113 -4.21 19.12 -4.38
N MET A 114 -3.49 18.02 -4.64
CA MET A 114 -2.95 17.17 -3.58
C MET A 114 -1.78 17.90 -2.92
N GLY A 115 -1.91 18.26 -1.65
CA GLY A 115 -0.89 18.96 -0.87
C GLY A 115 0.20 18.06 -0.32
N LEU A 116 -0.10 16.77 -0.15
CA LEU A 116 0.85 15.73 0.29
C LEU A 116 0.80 14.55 -0.68
N VAL A 117 1.98 14.01 -1.00
CA VAL A 117 2.12 12.82 -1.83
C VAL A 117 3.02 11.83 -1.12
N PHE A 118 2.48 10.65 -0.86
CA PHE A 118 3.16 9.51 -0.24
C PHE A 118 3.46 8.45 -1.28
N PHE A 119 4.43 7.58 -0.98
CA PHE A 119 4.71 6.39 -1.77
C PHE A 119 4.63 5.16 -0.88
N ALA A 120 3.76 4.21 -1.21
CA ALA A 120 3.60 2.98 -0.46
C ALA A 120 4.09 1.78 -1.28
N VAL A 121 4.95 0.96 -0.69
CA VAL A 121 5.23 -0.38 -1.21
C VAL A 121 4.45 -1.37 -0.38
N VAL A 122 3.62 -2.18 -1.01
CA VAL A 122 2.83 -3.22 -0.33
C VAL A 122 3.46 -4.59 -0.63
N SER A 123 3.82 -5.35 0.40
CA SER A 123 4.46 -6.67 0.25
C SER A 123 4.04 -7.60 1.38
N GLY A 124 4.46 -8.87 1.35
CA GLY A 124 4.24 -9.80 2.45
C GLY A 124 5.00 -9.34 3.69
N ASP A 125 6.33 -9.32 3.58
CA ASP A 125 7.26 -8.90 4.63
C ASP A 125 8.38 -8.05 4.01
N PHE A 126 9.15 -7.38 4.86
CA PHE A 126 10.24 -6.50 4.47
C PHE A 126 11.51 -6.84 5.25
N VAL A 127 12.66 -6.73 4.59
CA VAL A 127 13.95 -6.87 5.26
C VAL A 127 14.09 -5.76 6.31
N GLU A 128 14.67 -6.07 7.46
CA GLU A 128 14.96 -5.07 8.50
C GLU A 128 16.02 -4.04 8.03
N HIS A 129 16.16 -2.94 8.77
CA HIS A 129 17.24 -1.95 8.59
C HIS A 129 17.33 -1.29 7.19
N GLN A 130 16.19 -1.04 6.56
CA GLN A 130 16.12 -0.39 5.23
C GLN A 130 16.14 1.15 5.30
N GLU A 131 16.44 1.78 6.44
CA GLU A 131 16.31 3.22 6.65
C GLU A 131 17.19 4.04 5.71
N ARG A 132 18.37 3.49 5.36
CA ARG A 132 19.27 4.14 4.39
C ARG A 132 18.62 4.26 3.01
N GLU A 133 17.96 3.19 2.56
CA GLU A 133 17.34 3.14 1.24
C GLU A 133 16.07 3.99 1.21
N ILE A 134 15.26 3.94 2.28
CA ILE A 134 14.11 4.84 2.47
C ILE A 134 14.55 6.30 2.36
N LYS A 135 15.58 6.71 3.12
CA LYS A 135 16.11 8.09 3.10
C LYS A 135 16.62 8.48 1.71
N ARG A 136 17.24 7.55 0.98
CA ARG A 136 17.72 7.77 -0.39
C ARG A 136 16.57 8.04 -1.35
N ILE A 137 15.58 7.14 -1.41
CA ILE A 137 14.42 7.29 -2.30
C ILE A 137 13.67 8.59 -1.97
N LYS A 138 13.48 8.92 -0.68
CA LYS A 138 12.84 10.18 -0.28
C LYS A 138 13.57 11.41 -0.79
N ARG A 139 14.88 11.46 -0.61
CA ARG A 139 15.72 12.57 -1.06
C ARG A 139 15.66 12.73 -2.58
N ASP A 140 15.81 11.63 -3.30
CA ASP A 140 15.94 11.64 -4.76
C ASP A 140 14.60 11.89 -5.46
N SER A 141 13.49 11.51 -4.83
CA SER A 141 12.13 11.66 -5.39
C SER A 141 11.35 12.86 -4.86
N GLY A 142 11.71 13.37 -3.68
CA GLY A 142 10.99 14.42 -2.97
C GLY A 142 9.64 13.99 -2.39
N VAL A 143 9.33 12.69 -2.27
CA VAL A 143 8.09 12.22 -1.63
C VAL A 143 8.00 12.63 -0.16
N ASN A 144 6.80 12.89 0.36
CA ASN A 144 6.60 13.30 1.75
C ASN A 144 7.01 12.18 2.73
N ALA A 145 6.51 10.97 2.49
CA ALA A 145 6.94 9.76 3.19
C ALA A 145 6.94 8.55 2.25
N LEU A 146 7.82 7.60 2.57
CA LEU A 146 7.84 6.28 1.94
C LEU A 146 7.42 5.25 2.98
N ILE A 147 6.34 4.54 2.68
CA ILE A 147 5.69 3.58 3.58
C ILE A 147 5.96 2.17 3.06
N LEU A 148 6.51 1.32 3.92
CA LEU A 148 6.56 -0.11 3.71
C LEU A 148 5.36 -0.71 4.43
N LEU A 149 4.40 -1.21 3.66
CA LEU A 149 3.10 -1.65 4.19
C LEU A 149 2.99 -3.17 4.06
N PRO A 150 3.18 -3.93 5.16
CA PRO A 150 2.91 -5.36 5.15
C PRO A 150 1.45 -5.63 4.78
N ALA A 151 1.20 -6.67 3.99
CA ALA A 151 -0.14 -7.04 3.56
C ALA A 151 -1.06 -7.37 4.76
N ASP A 152 -0.49 -7.95 5.83
CA ASP A 152 -1.19 -8.18 7.09
C ASP A 152 -1.59 -6.87 7.79
N SER A 153 -0.74 -5.84 7.76
CA SER A 153 -1.03 -4.50 8.28
C SER A 153 -2.12 -3.80 7.48
N LEU A 154 -2.09 -3.90 6.14
CA LEU A 154 -3.16 -3.39 5.29
C LEU A 154 -4.50 -4.05 5.62
N LEU A 155 -4.49 -5.37 5.83
CA LEU A 155 -5.70 -6.11 6.22
C LEU A 155 -6.22 -5.66 7.60
N LEU A 156 -5.32 -5.38 8.54
CA LEU A 156 -5.67 -4.83 9.84
C LEU A 156 -6.31 -3.44 9.72
N LEU A 157 -5.78 -2.55 8.87
CA LEU A 157 -6.38 -1.23 8.63
C LEU A 157 -7.81 -1.36 8.10
N ILE A 158 -8.06 -2.30 7.18
CA ILE A 158 -9.43 -2.57 6.68
C ILE A 158 -10.33 -3.03 7.82
N ARG A 159 -9.84 -3.91 8.70
CA ARG A 159 -10.60 -4.34 9.88
C ARG A 159 -10.95 -3.16 10.78
N LYS A 160 -9.98 -2.30 11.08
CA LYS A 160 -10.20 -1.09 11.90
C LYS A 160 -11.25 -0.20 11.24
N ARG A 161 -11.14 0.05 9.93
CA ARG A 161 -12.14 0.81 9.14
C ARG A 161 -13.56 0.25 9.25
N LEU A 162 -13.71 -1.07 9.20
CA LEU A 162 -15.01 -1.74 9.25
C LEU A 162 -15.60 -1.80 10.66
N GLN A 163 -14.76 -1.69 11.70
CA GLN A 163 -15.17 -1.78 13.10
C GLN A 163 -15.44 -0.40 13.71
N ASP A 164 -14.73 0.61 13.24
CA ASP A 164 -14.80 1.96 13.77
C ASP A 164 -15.55 2.90 12.79
N PRO A 165 -16.74 3.39 13.16
CA PRO A 165 -17.47 4.36 12.35
C PRO A 165 -16.75 5.71 12.23
N TYR A 166 -15.82 6.03 13.14
CA TYR A 166 -15.04 7.27 13.14
C TYR A 166 -13.68 7.14 12.47
N PHE A 167 -13.36 5.97 11.91
CA PHE A 167 -12.13 5.79 11.14
C PHE A 167 -12.04 6.86 10.06
N SER A 168 -11.00 7.68 10.13
CA SER A 168 -10.77 8.81 9.25
C SER A 168 -9.52 8.60 8.41
N LEU A 169 -9.56 9.10 7.18
CA LEU A 169 -8.37 9.20 6.33
C LEU A 169 -7.56 10.48 6.61
N GLY A 170 -8.11 11.42 7.38
CA GLY A 170 -7.49 12.71 7.69
C GLY A 170 -6.46 12.66 8.82
N ARG A 171 -6.06 13.85 9.30
CA ARG A 171 -4.98 14.05 10.29
C ARG A 171 -5.20 13.38 11.64
N GLU A 172 -6.44 13.09 12.00
CA GLU A 172 -6.77 12.38 13.25
C GLU A 172 -6.82 10.86 13.05
N GLY A 173 -6.58 10.39 11.82
CA GLY A 173 -6.63 8.98 11.46
C GLY A 173 -5.44 8.56 10.60
N LEU A 174 -5.70 7.90 9.47
CA LEU A 174 -4.66 7.24 8.68
C LEU A 174 -3.60 8.21 8.14
N LEU A 175 -3.90 9.49 7.90
CA LEU A 175 -2.87 10.43 7.44
C LEU A 175 -1.73 10.59 8.46
N GLU A 176 -2.03 10.60 9.76
CA GLU A 176 -1.00 10.72 10.81
C GLU A 176 -0.02 9.55 10.76
N LEU A 177 -0.55 8.33 10.60
CA LEU A 177 0.25 7.11 10.43
C LEU A 177 1.16 7.13 9.18
N LEU A 178 0.78 7.90 8.16
CA LEU A 178 1.53 8.01 6.90
C LEU A 178 2.58 9.13 6.92
N MET A 179 2.60 9.99 7.94
CA MET A 179 3.54 11.11 8.00
C MET A 179 4.99 10.64 8.18
N ASP A 180 5.18 9.53 8.88
CA ASP A 180 6.48 8.94 9.13
C ASP A 180 6.82 7.86 8.11
N SER A 181 8.08 7.83 7.68
CA SER A 181 8.57 6.83 6.73
C SER A 181 9.13 5.63 7.46
N GLY A 182 8.86 4.44 6.94
CA GLY A 182 9.22 3.20 7.61
C GLY A 182 8.21 2.11 7.35
N VAL A 183 8.30 1.05 8.16
CA VAL A 183 7.32 -0.03 8.15
C VAL A 183 6.10 0.39 8.95
N LEU A 184 4.93 0.40 8.31
CA LEU A 184 3.65 0.56 9.00
C LEU A 184 3.25 -0.79 9.60
N SER A 185 3.86 -1.12 10.74
CA SER A 185 3.71 -2.43 11.38
C SER A 185 2.34 -2.59 12.04
N ARG A 186 2.01 -3.85 12.38
CA ARG A 186 0.78 -4.16 13.12
C ARG A 186 0.76 -3.41 14.45
N GLU A 187 1.87 -3.47 15.19
CA GLU A 187 2.02 -2.90 16.51
C GLU A 187 1.74 -1.39 16.46
N LEU A 188 2.31 -0.69 15.48
CA LEU A 188 2.11 0.74 15.29
C LEU A 188 0.65 1.09 15.02
N ILE A 189 -0.05 0.30 14.19
CA ILE A 189 -1.48 0.47 13.93
C ILE A 189 -2.31 0.18 15.17
N GLU A 190 -2.01 -0.90 15.89
CA GLU A 190 -2.73 -1.27 17.11
C GLU A 190 -2.57 -0.21 18.19
N ASP A 191 -1.35 0.29 18.44
CA ASP A 191 -1.06 1.36 19.39
C ASP A 191 -1.78 2.67 19.03
N PHE A 192 -1.89 2.99 17.74
CA PHE A 192 -2.58 4.19 17.28
C PHE A 192 -4.09 4.11 17.51
N PHE A 193 -4.72 2.97 17.17
CA PHE A 193 -6.17 2.76 17.30
C PHE A 193 -6.60 2.13 18.64
N SER A 194 -5.71 2.09 19.64
CA SER A 194 -6.04 1.66 21.01
C SER A 194 -6.18 2.83 21.98
N LYS A 195 -5.87 4.05 21.53
CA LYS A 195 -6.09 5.31 22.25
C LYS A 195 -7.52 5.78 22.03
#